data_AF-A0AAW0WS84-F1
#
_entry.id   AF-A0AAW0WS84-F1
#
_cell.length_a   1.000
_cell.length_b   1.000
_cell.length_c   1.000
_cell.angle_alpha   90.00
_cell.angle_beta   90.00
_cell.angle_gamma   90.00
#
_symmetry.space_group_name_H-M   'P 1'
#
loop_
_entity.id
_entity.type
_entity.pdbx_description
1 polymer ?
#
loop_
_entity_poly.entity_id
_entity_poly.type
_entity_poly.pdbx_seq_one_letter_code
_entity_poly.pdbx_strand_id
1 'polypeptide(L)'
;MAIWIRMVVWESATVWIQDTYSYKPVVEVPQQAEQVLRLYSCFHNNTLGRLWTDAQPYLFPFLVQYSLIAAAVTYIMWCNVGKEKLKKLSHLGKAGMDTSTTLDKRGVRKGYWKVDCRSASKGLFLGLLCLVGGVVILIIFFVMKDQEDFKTKMFWMCNGTQMIILSLSIISTTIGFLQLPKLSVSTTKPLDLDRLLLSSTIIGVYIFSVFGMIVGGINYTKSEYLATFCVNALLFLQVSLQDMLVAEASRRTCSSRYQMLTKPGRQVITFLLFANITLWILDTFMTHTSVSQQFQFGFYGVLAWGIISRISLPLLILYRFH
;
A
#
# COMPACT_ATOMS: atom_id res chain seq x y z
N MET A 1 -14.95 -8.21 -6.08
CA MET A 1 -14.57 -7.72 -7.43
C MET A 1 -15.62 -6.83 -8.07
N ALA A 2 -16.86 -7.28 -8.32
CA ALA A 2 -17.88 -6.44 -8.97
C ALA A 2 -18.17 -5.12 -8.21
N ILE A 3 -18.21 -5.16 -6.87
CA ILE A 3 -18.37 -3.97 -6.02
C ILE A 3 -17.22 -2.97 -6.23
N TRP A 4 -15.98 -3.47 -6.28
CA TRP A 4 -14.80 -2.64 -6.50
C TRP A 4 -14.80 -1.97 -7.87
N ILE A 5 -15.05 -2.73 -8.94
CA ILE A 5 -15.11 -2.20 -10.30
C ILE A 5 -16.22 -1.15 -10.42
N ARG A 6 -17.41 -1.45 -9.87
CA ARG A 6 -18.52 -0.50 -9.85
C ARG A 6 -18.13 0.78 -9.13
N MET A 7 -17.49 0.68 -7.95
CA MET A 7 -17.05 1.85 -7.18
C MET A 7 -16.03 2.69 -7.95
N VAL A 8 -15.01 2.08 -8.54
CA VAL A 8 -13.99 2.79 -9.34
C VAL A 8 -14.63 3.55 -10.49
N VAL A 9 -15.49 2.88 -11.27
CA VAL A 9 -16.12 3.47 -12.46
C VAL A 9 -17.09 4.57 -12.06
N TRP A 10 -17.95 4.30 -11.07
CA TRP A 10 -18.97 5.24 -10.60
C TRP A 10 -18.36 6.53 -10.07
N GLU A 11 -17.34 6.42 -9.20
CA GLU A 11 -16.69 7.60 -8.61
C GLU A 11 -15.89 8.41 -9.63
N SER A 12 -15.20 7.73 -10.55
CA SER A 12 -14.46 8.43 -11.63
C SER A 12 -15.42 9.17 -12.56
N ALA A 13 -16.53 8.53 -12.94
CA ALA A 13 -17.54 9.15 -13.79
C ALA A 13 -18.22 10.33 -13.11
N THR A 14 -18.55 10.22 -11.81
CA THR A 14 -19.20 11.29 -11.04
C THR A 14 -18.30 12.54 -10.97
N VAL A 15 -17.02 12.37 -10.64
CA VAL A 15 -16.06 13.49 -10.60
C VAL A 15 -15.86 14.11 -11.98
N TRP A 16 -15.78 13.29 -13.04
CA TRP A 16 -15.67 13.80 -14.41
C TRP A 16 -16.92 14.58 -14.85
N ILE A 17 -18.13 14.10 -14.51
CA ILE A 17 -19.38 14.81 -14.79
C ILE A 17 -19.37 16.18 -14.09
N GLN A 18 -18.94 16.22 -12.83
CA GLN A 18 -18.85 17.46 -12.08
C GLN A 18 -17.87 18.43 -12.73
N ASP A 19 -16.66 18.00 -13.05
CA ASP A 19 -15.65 18.83 -13.71
C ASP A 19 -16.13 19.37 -15.08
N THR A 20 -16.82 18.54 -15.86
CA THR A 20 -17.22 18.87 -17.23
C THR A 20 -18.46 19.77 -17.30
N TYR A 21 -19.43 19.58 -16.39
CA TYR A 21 -20.76 20.18 -16.50
C TYR A 21 -21.11 21.19 -15.41
N SER A 22 -20.31 21.37 -14.36
CA SER A 22 -20.66 22.30 -13.25
C SER A 22 -20.82 23.76 -13.68
N TYR A 23 -20.18 24.18 -14.77
CA TYR A 23 -20.21 25.55 -15.28
C TYR A 23 -21.00 25.72 -16.58
N LYS A 24 -21.55 24.62 -17.13
CA LYS A 24 -22.32 24.68 -18.37
C LYS A 24 -23.76 25.08 -18.11
N PRO A 25 -24.40 25.86 -19.01
CA PRO A 25 -25.82 26.14 -18.90
C PRO A 25 -26.62 24.84 -18.96
N VAL A 26 -27.68 24.74 -18.16
CA VAL A 26 -28.51 23.52 -17.96
C VAL A 26 -28.98 22.89 -19.28
N VAL A 27 -29.16 23.70 -20.32
CA VAL A 27 -29.62 23.28 -21.65
C VAL A 27 -28.60 22.37 -22.37
N GLU A 28 -27.31 22.47 -22.04
CA GLU A 28 -26.23 21.67 -22.65
C GLU A 28 -25.89 20.40 -21.86
N VAL A 29 -26.58 20.15 -20.74
CA VAL A 29 -26.28 19.03 -19.85
C VAL A 29 -27.17 17.82 -20.21
N PRO A 30 -26.60 16.64 -20.47
CA PRO A 30 -27.39 15.43 -20.67
C PRO A 30 -28.26 15.12 -19.44
N GLN A 31 -29.49 14.62 -19.64
CA GLN A 31 -30.43 14.31 -18.54
C GLN A 31 -29.81 13.42 -17.43
N GLN A 32 -28.96 12.45 -17.83
CA GLN A 32 -28.28 11.58 -16.86
C GLN A 32 -27.25 12.34 -16.00
N ALA A 33 -26.53 13.30 -16.59
CA ALA A 33 -25.59 14.14 -15.85
C ALA A 33 -26.31 15.14 -14.94
N GLU A 34 -27.47 15.65 -15.37
CA GLU A 34 -28.30 16.54 -14.56
C GLU A 34 -28.78 15.87 -13.26
N GLN A 35 -29.21 14.60 -13.33
CA GLN A 35 -29.60 13.84 -12.15
C GLN A 35 -28.47 13.70 -11.13
N VAL A 36 -27.25 13.43 -11.60
CA VAL A 36 -26.06 13.32 -10.75
C VAL A 36 -25.73 14.66 -10.10
N LEU A 37 -25.77 15.76 -10.86
CA LEU A 37 -25.50 17.10 -10.33
C LEU A 37 -26.55 17.55 -9.30
N ARG A 38 -27.83 17.24 -9.51
CA ARG A 38 -28.90 17.50 -8.53
C ARG A 38 -28.74 16.70 -7.25
N LEU A 39 -28.33 15.43 -7.35
CA LEU A 39 -28.06 14.61 -6.18
C LEU A 39 -26.87 15.18 -5.39
N TYR A 40 -25.82 15.62 -6.09
CA TYR A 40 -24.65 16.24 -5.49
C TYR A 40 -24.99 17.54 -4.76
N SER A 41 -25.79 18.43 -5.37
CA SER A 41 -26.23 19.67 -4.73
C SER A 41 -27.12 19.41 -3.50
N CYS A 42 -27.93 18.35 -3.53
CA CYS A 42 -28.71 17.90 -2.38
C CYS A 42 -27.80 17.45 -1.22
N PHE A 43 -26.77 16.64 -1.49
CA PHE A 43 -25.78 16.26 -0.48
C PHE A 43 -25.04 17.48 0.08
N HIS A 44 -24.67 18.43 -0.77
CA HIS A 44 -23.95 19.63 -0.34
C HIS A 44 -24.82 20.64 0.43
N ASN A 45 -26.15 20.53 0.39
CA ASN A 45 -27.06 21.35 1.19
C ASN A 45 -27.32 20.80 2.60
N ASN A 46 -27.06 19.52 2.83
CA ASN A 46 -27.28 18.87 4.12
C ASN A 46 -25.94 18.70 4.88
N THR A 47 -25.93 18.97 6.19
CA THR A 47 -24.75 18.77 7.05
C THR A 47 -24.21 17.34 6.98
N LEU A 48 -25.10 16.35 6.97
CA LEU A 48 -24.71 14.94 6.83
C LEU A 48 -24.09 14.65 5.46
N GLY A 49 -24.62 15.28 4.41
CA GLY A 49 -24.11 15.09 3.06
C GLY A 49 -22.75 15.73 2.85
N ARG A 50 -22.50 16.92 3.42
CA ARG A 50 -21.16 17.54 3.46
C ARG A 50 -20.15 16.66 4.20
N LEU A 51 -20.52 16.17 5.39
CA LEU A 51 -19.67 15.27 6.16
C LEU A 51 -19.32 14.01 5.36
N TRP A 52 -20.30 13.44 4.65
CA TRP A 52 -20.09 12.29 3.79
C TRP A 52 -19.13 12.61 2.63
N THR A 53 -19.37 13.70 1.88
CA THR A 53 -18.52 14.08 0.74
C THR A 53 -17.08 14.35 1.15
N ASP A 54 -16.87 14.92 2.34
CA ASP A 54 -15.54 15.22 2.86
C ASP A 54 -14.81 13.98 3.38
N ALA A 55 -15.54 13.01 3.95
CA ALA A 55 -14.98 11.76 4.47
C ALA A 55 -14.73 10.71 3.39
N GLN A 56 -15.52 10.71 2.32
CA GLN A 56 -15.50 9.69 1.27
C GLN A 56 -14.10 9.42 0.67
N PRO A 57 -13.28 10.44 0.32
CA PRO A 57 -11.97 10.21 -0.28
C PRO A 57 -11.03 9.41 0.63
N TYR A 58 -11.17 9.54 1.95
CA TYR A 58 -10.37 8.83 2.94
C TYR A 58 -10.86 7.42 3.20
N LEU A 59 -12.18 7.18 3.13
CA LEU A 59 -12.78 5.87 3.36
C LEU A 59 -12.65 4.94 2.15
N PHE A 60 -12.57 5.51 0.95
CA PHE A 60 -12.56 4.75 -0.30
C PHE A 60 -11.43 3.70 -0.37
N PRO A 61 -10.16 4.01 -0.06
CA PRO A 61 -9.09 3.02 -0.09
C PRO A 61 -9.32 1.84 0.85
N PHE A 62 -9.90 2.09 2.04
CA PHE A 62 -10.19 1.04 3.02
C PHE A 62 -11.29 0.08 2.54
N LEU A 63 -12.33 0.60 1.90
CA LEU A 63 -13.38 -0.24 1.31
C LEU A 63 -12.81 -1.16 0.22
N VAL A 64 -11.92 -0.63 -0.62
CA VAL A 64 -11.25 -1.41 -1.66
C VAL A 64 -10.35 -2.48 -1.03
N GLN A 65 -9.53 -2.13 -0.04
CA GLN A 65 -8.68 -3.08 0.69
C GLN A 65 -9.49 -4.21 1.32
N TYR A 66 -10.57 -3.87 2.02
CA TYR A 66 -11.47 -4.86 2.61
C TYR A 66 -11.98 -5.84 1.55
N SER A 67 -12.44 -5.32 0.41
CA SER A 67 -12.97 -6.15 -0.68
C SER A 67 -11.93 -7.07 -1.33
N LEU A 68 -10.67 -6.64 -1.42
CA LEU A 68 -9.55 -7.43 -1.96
C LEU A 68 -9.12 -8.53 -0.98
N ILE A 69 -8.97 -8.19 0.30
CA ILE A 69 -8.63 -9.16 1.35
C ILE A 69 -9.74 -10.22 1.46
N ALA A 70 -11.00 -9.79 1.49
CA ALA A 70 -12.14 -10.71 1.53
C ALA A 70 -12.18 -11.64 0.32
N ALA A 71 -11.89 -11.13 -0.89
CA ALA A 71 -11.82 -11.95 -2.09
C ALA A 71 -10.68 -12.98 -2.02
N ALA A 72 -9.48 -12.57 -1.59
CA ALA A 72 -8.33 -13.45 -1.48
C ALA A 72 -8.54 -14.56 -0.43
N VAL A 73 -9.06 -14.20 0.75
CA VAL A 73 -9.39 -15.17 1.81
C VAL A 73 -10.47 -16.15 1.34
N THR A 74 -11.55 -15.66 0.73
CA THR A 74 -12.63 -16.51 0.22
C THR A 74 -12.12 -17.48 -0.86
N TYR A 75 -11.27 -17.01 -1.77
CA TYR A 75 -10.64 -17.84 -2.80
C TYR A 75 -9.82 -18.99 -2.20
N ILE A 76 -9.04 -18.71 -1.16
CA ILE A 76 -8.19 -19.73 -0.52
C ILE A 76 -9.02 -20.69 0.33
N MET A 77 -10.02 -20.18 1.03
CA MET A 77 -11.00 -21.01 1.73
C MET A 77 -11.64 -21.98 0.75
N TRP A 78 -12.14 -21.49 -0.39
CA TRP A 78 -12.70 -22.30 -1.47
C TRP A 78 -11.72 -23.36 -1.98
N CYS A 79 -10.49 -22.97 -2.29
CA CYS A 79 -9.43 -23.88 -2.75
C CYS A 79 -9.04 -24.94 -1.71
N ASN A 80 -9.32 -24.72 -0.42
CA ASN A 80 -8.99 -25.65 0.66
C ASN A 80 -10.18 -26.50 1.13
N VAL A 81 -11.39 -26.23 0.66
CA VAL A 81 -12.56 -27.08 0.91
C VAL A 81 -12.26 -28.51 0.44
N GLY A 82 -12.48 -29.49 1.33
CA GLY A 82 -12.35 -30.92 1.01
C GLY A 82 -10.92 -31.51 1.05
N LYS A 83 -9.86 -30.69 1.12
CA LYS A 83 -8.47 -31.20 1.18
C LYS A 83 -8.15 -31.98 2.46
N GLU A 84 -8.82 -31.70 3.58
CA GLU A 84 -8.65 -32.46 4.82
C GLU A 84 -9.18 -33.89 4.72
N LYS A 85 -10.28 -34.12 3.98
CA LYS A 85 -10.83 -35.45 3.75
C LYS A 85 -9.88 -36.30 2.90
N LEU A 86 -9.23 -35.69 1.90
CA LEU A 86 -8.24 -36.36 1.05
C LEU A 86 -6.97 -36.74 1.81
N LYS A 87 -6.49 -35.89 2.74
CA LYS A 87 -5.35 -36.22 3.63
C LYS A 87 -5.66 -37.33 4.63
N LYS A 88 -6.89 -37.42 5.15
CA LYS A 88 -7.29 -38.53 6.02
C LYS A 88 -7.35 -39.86 5.26
N LEU A 89 -7.88 -39.86 4.03
CA LEU A 89 -7.95 -41.06 3.20
C LEU A 89 -6.56 -41.59 2.79
N SER A 90 -5.61 -40.70 2.49
CA SER A 90 -4.24 -41.09 2.15
C SER A 90 -3.42 -41.58 3.36
N HIS A 91 -3.75 -41.13 4.57
CA HIS A 91 -3.18 -41.68 5.81
C HIS A 91 -3.75 -43.07 6.16
N LEU A 92 -5.04 -43.31 5.88
CA LEU A 92 -5.66 -44.63 6.00
C LEU A 92 -5.07 -45.65 5.01
N GLY A 93 -4.65 -45.21 3.82
CA GLY A 93 -3.90 -46.06 2.86
C GLY A 93 -2.42 -46.30 3.20
N LYS A 94 -1.85 -45.59 4.17
CA LYS A 94 -0.46 -45.76 4.64
C LYS A 94 -0.35 -46.39 6.04
N ALA A 95 -1.48 -46.68 6.70
CA ALA A 95 -1.51 -47.35 8.00
C ALA A 95 -1.23 -48.86 7.93
N GLY A 96 -0.62 -49.35 6.84
CA GLY A 96 -0.21 -50.75 6.67
C GLY A 96 1.29 -51.02 6.83
N MET A 97 2.12 -50.00 7.06
CA MET A 97 3.57 -50.17 7.20
C MET A 97 4.15 -49.02 8.00
N ASP A 98 4.10 -49.10 9.33
CA ASP A 98 5.14 -48.56 10.25
C ASP A 98 4.64 -48.65 11.70
N THR A 99 4.91 -49.79 12.34
CA THR A 99 4.87 -49.93 13.80
C THR A 99 6.28 -49.70 14.33
N SER A 100 6.56 -48.52 14.88
CA SER A 100 7.37 -48.32 16.09
C SER A 100 7.76 -46.85 16.31
N THR A 101 7.43 -46.34 17.49
CA THR A 101 8.24 -45.39 18.30
C THR A 101 8.61 -44.06 17.63
N THR A 102 8.08 -42.91 18.04
CA THR A 102 8.36 -42.32 19.36
C THR A 102 7.45 -41.12 19.61
N LEU A 103 7.13 -40.95 20.88
CA LEU A 103 6.56 -39.75 21.47
C LEU A 103 7.41 -38.52 21.13
N ASP A 104 6.90 -37.60 20.32
CA ASP A 104 7.31 -36.20 20.42
C ASP A 104 6.09 -35.29 20.17
N LYS A 105 5.13 -35.39 21.09
CA LYS A 105 4.18 -34.29 21.38
C LYS A 105 4.97 -33.14 22.00
N ARG A 106 5.81 -32.46 21.22
CA ARG A 106 6.29 -31.13 21.61
C ARG A 106 5.16 -30.16 21.38
N GLY A 107 4.49 -29.84 22.49
CA GLY A 107 3.40 -28.89 22.54
C GLY A 107 3.71 -27.66 21.71
N VAL A 108 2.75 -27.30 20.86
CA VAL A 108 2.58 -25.95 20.35
C VAL A 108 2.44 -25.07 21.58
N ARG A 109 3.57 -24.60 22.11
CA ARG A 109 3.58 -23.49 23.06
C ARG A 109 2.88 -22.37 22.29
N LYS A 110 1.65 -22.05 22.72
CA LYS A 110 1.05 -20.72 22.53
C LYS A 110 2.03 -19.73 23.17
N GLY A 111 3.14 -19.47 22.50
CA GLY A 111 4.11 -18.47 22.87
C GLY A 111 3.41 -17.15 22.66
N TYR A 112 3.11 -16.46 23.76
CA TYR A 112 2.87 -15.02 23.70
C TYR A 112 3.97 -14.43 22.82
N TRP A 113 3.58 -13.78 21.72
CA TRP A 113 4.49 -13.05 20.85
C TRP A 113 5.11 -11.91 21.66
N LYS A 114 6.23 -12.20 22.35
CA LYS A 114 7.01 -11.19 23.05
C LYS A 114 7.87 -10.48 22.01
N VAL A 115 7.51 -9.25 21.69
CA VAL A 115 8.29 -8.38 20.81
C VAL A 115 9.52 -7.88 21.58
N ASP A 116 10.63 -8.60 21.52
CA ASP A 116 11.86 -8.24 22.25
C ASP A 116 12.65 -7.12 21.55
N CYS A 117 12.36 -5.84 21.80
CA CYS A 117 13.01 -4.70 21.12
C CYS A 117 14.49 -4.46 21.49
N ARG A 118 15.04 -5.15 22.51
CA ARG A 118 16.34 -4.83 23.13
C ARG A 118 17.56 -4.93 22.20
N SER A 119 17.47 -5.69 21.11
CA SER A 119 18.56 -5.92 20.13
C SER A 119 18.40 -5.10 18.83
N ALA A 120 17.30 -4.35 18.70
CA ALA A 120 16.96 -3.56 17.51
C ALA A 120 16.90 -2.04 17.76
N SER A 121 17.44 -1.56 18.89
CA SER A 121 17.26 -0.18 19.37
C SER A 121 17.63 0.91 18.37
N LYS A 122 18.70 0.74 17.58
CA LYS A 122 19.12 1.72 16.56
C LYS A 122 18.10 1.85 15.42
N GLY A 123 17.66 0.72 14.87
CA GLY A 123 16.64 0.69 13.81
C GLY A 123 15.28 1.16 14.31
N LEU A 124 14.92 0.80 15.55
CA LEU A 124 13.71 1.28 16.21
C LEU A 124 13.73 2.80 16.40
N PHE A 125 14.83 3.36 16.90
CA PHE A 125 14.93 4.81 17.14
C PHE A 125 14.84 5.59 15.82
N LEU A 126 15.59 5.18 14.80
CA LEU A 126 15.55 5.83 13.49
C LEU A 126 14.17 5.68 12.82
N GLY A 127 13.53 4.52 12.96
CA GLY A 127 12.18 4.26 12.46
C GLY A 127 11.13 5.13 13.15
N LEU A 128 11.19 5.24 14.48
CA LEU A 128 10.29 6.09 15.26
C LEU A 128 10.49 7.58 14.94
N LEU A 129 11.74 8.02 14.73
CA LEU A 129 12.02 9.38 14.28
C LEU A 129 11.39 9.65 12.91
N CYS A 130 11.49 8.70 11.97
CA CYS A 130 10.83 8.78 10.67
C CYS A 130 9.30 8.87 10.81
N LEU A 131 8.70 8.06 11.70
CA LEU A 131 7.27 8.08 11.99
C LEU A 131 6.81 9.43 12.55
N VAL A 132 7.51 9.94 13.57
CA VAL A 132 7.20 11.25 14.15
C VAL A 132 7.32 12.35 13.10
N GLY A 133 8.40 12.33 12.29
CA GLY A 133 8.57 13.27 11.20
C GLY A 133 7.43 13.22 10.18
N GLY A 134 7.02 12.02 9.74
CA GLY A 134 5.89 11.85 8.83
C GLY A 134 4.57 12.34 9.42
N VAL A 135 4.30 12.05 10.69
CA VAL A 135 3.09 12.54 11.39
C VAL A 135 3.09 14.07 11.49
N VAL A 136 4.23 14.71 11.77
CA VAL A 136 4.34 16.18 11.79
C VAL A 136 4.01 16.77 10.42
N ILE A 137 4.57 16.21 9.34
CA ILE A 137 4.26 16.66 7.97
C ILE A 137 2.78 16.46 7.63
N LEU A 138 2.18 15.36 8.07
CA LEU A 138 0.76 15.10 7.89
C LEU A 138 -0.11 16.14 8.60
N ILE A 139 0.23 16.50 9.84
CA ILE A 139 -0.51 17.54 10.59
C ILE A 139 -0.41 18.88 9.86
N ILE A 140 0.79 19.27 9.43
CA ILE A 140 1.00 20.52 8.69
C ILE A 140 0.17 20.51 7.40
N PHE A 141 0.15 19.38 6.68
CA PHE A 141 -0.67 19.21 5.47
C PHE A 141 -2.15 19.48 5.74
N PHE A 142 -2.74 18.85 6.75
CA PHE A 142 -4.16 19.03 7.07
C PHE A 142 -4.51 20.44 7.52
N VAL A 143 -3.62 21.11 8.25
CA VAL A 143 -3.86 22.48 8.74
C VAL A 143 -3.72 23.50 7.61
N MET A 144 -2.82 23.26 6.64
CA MET A 144 -2.50 24.25 5.60
C MET A 144 -3.21 24.02 4.26
N LYS A 145 -3.89 22.88 4.05
CA LYS A 145 -4.46 22.50 2.74
C LYS A 145 -5.45 23.52 2.15
N ASP A 146 -6.12 24.30 3.00
CA ASP A 146 -7.16 25.25 2.59
C ASP A 146 -6.61 26.64 2.23
N GLN A 147 -5.31 26.89 2.44
CA GLN A 147 -4.66 28.16 2.14
C GLN A 147 -4.02 28.12 0.74
N GLU A 148 -4.48 28.99 -0.18
CA GLU A 148 -4.02 28.96 -1.58
C GLU A 148 -2.55 29.33 -1.76
N ASP A 149 -2.06 30.31 -0.99
CA ASP A 149 -0.67 30.77 -1.02
C ASP A 149 0.35 29.69 -0.61
N PHE A 150 -0.11 28.64 0.08
CA PHE A 150 0.72 27.55 0.57
C PHE A 150 0.74 26.33 -0.34
N LYS A 151 -0.05 26.27 -1.43
CA LYS A 151 -0.15 25.10 -2.32
C LYS A 151 1.21 24.67 -2.88
N THR A 152 2.01 25.59 -3.41
CA THR A 152 3.36 25.27 -3.95
C THR A 152 4.33 24.82 -2.87
N LYS A 153 4.33 25.49 -1.70
CA LYS A 153 5.20 25.09 -0.57
C LYS A 153 4.84 23.69 -0.06
N MET A 154 3.54 23.39 0.01
CA MET A 154 3.03 22.09 0.41
C MET A 154 3.44 21.02 -0.59
N PHE A 155 3.37 21.29 -1.90
CA PHE A 155 3.86 20.35 -2.93
C PHE A 155 5.31 19.93 -2.68
N TRP A 156 6.21 20.89 -2.46
CA TRP A 156 7.63 20.61 -2.21
C TRP A 156 7.85 19.88 -0.88
N MET A 157 7.10 20.22 0.16
CA MET A 157 7.17 19.54 1.45
C MET A 157 6.74 18.06 1.33
N CYS A 158 5.60 17.80 0.68
CA CYS A 158 5.06 16.45 0.51
C CYS A 158 5.99 15.56 -0.31
N ASN A 159 6.37 16.03 -1.51
CA ASN A 159 7.25 15.29 -2.41
C ASN A 159 8.66 15.15 -1.82
N GLY A 160 9.16 16.19 -1.15
CA GLY A 160 10.45 16.17 -0.45
C GLY A 160 10.50 15.10 0.64
N THR A 161 9.49 15.07 1.52
CA THR A 161 9.41 14.05 2.58
C THR A 161 9.30 12.64 2.00
N GLN A 162 8.49 12.43 0.97
CA GLN A 162 8.38 11.15 0.26
C GLN A 162 9.74 10.72 -0.34
N MET A 163 10.46 11.62 -1.03
CA MET A 163 11.79 11.32 -1.57
C MET A 163 12.78 10.91 -0.47
N ILE A 164 12.79 11.61 0.66
CA ILE A 164 13.69 11.32 1.78
C ILE A 164 13.40 9.93 2.35
N ILE A 165 12.14 9.62 2.67
CA ILE A 165 11.77 8.34 3.27
C ILE A 165 12.01 7.19 2.30
N LEU A 166 11.68 7.35 1.01
CA LEU A 166 11.94 6.35 -0.02
C LEU A 166 13.44 6.10 -0.20
N SER A 167 14.25 7.16 -0.22
CA SER A 167 15.72 7.05 -0.36
C SER A 167 16.34 6.32 0.84
N LEU A 168 15.96 6.68 2.06
CA LEU A 168 16.40 5.99 3.28
C LEU A 168 15.96 4.51 3.27
N SER A 169 14.77 4.23 2.76
CA SER A 169 14.25 2.86 2.62
C SER A 169 15.02 2.06 1.58
N ILE A 170 15.43 2.66 0.45
CA ILE A 170 16.29 2.01 -0.55
C ILE A 170 17.64 1.63 0.07
N ILE A 171 18.29 2.58 0.75
CA ILE A 171 19.59 2.33 1.41
C ILE A 171 19.46 1.19 2.42
N SER A 172 18.43 1.24 3.27
CA SER A 172 18.18 0.22 4.29
C SER A 172 17.87 -1.15 3.67
N THR A 173 17.10 -1.18 2.59
CA THR A 173 16.77 -2.43 1.86
C THR A 173 18.01 -3.06 1.24
N THR A 174 18.87 -2.27 0.61
CA THR A 174 20.15 -2.73 0.07
C THR A 174 21.05 -3.29 1.17
N ILE A 175 21.16 -2.61 2.32
CA ILE A 175 21.89 -3.12 3.49
C ILE A 175 21.26 -4.44 3.98
N GLY A 176 19.93 -4.54 4.01
CA GLY A 176 19.20 -5.76 4.35
C GLY A 176 19.55 -6.92 3.42
N PHE A 177 19.57 -6.66 2.11
CA PHE A 177 19.87 -7.66 1.10
C PHE A 177 21.30 -8.20 1.20
N LEU A 178 22.26 -7.37 1.65
CA LEU A 178 23.63 -7.81 1.93
C LEU A 178 23.76 -8.58 3.26
N GLN A 179 22.88 -8.33 4.23
CA GLN A 179 22.93 -8.98 5.55
C GLN A 179 22.15 -10.31 5.61
N LEU A 180 21.04 -10.43 4.87
CA LEU A 180 20.14 -11.57 4.91
C LEU A 180 20.71 -12.92 4.42
N PRO A 181 21.57 -12.97 3.39
CA PRO A 181 22.16 -14.21 2.89
C PRO A 181 22.97 -14.97 3.94
N LYS A 182 23.37 -14.30 5.05
CA LYS A 182 24.07 -14.91 6.18
C LYS A 182 23.19 -15.85 7.03
N LEU A 183 21.87 -15.84 6.81
CA LEU A 183 20.92 -16.75 7.47
C LEU A 183 20.72 -18.04 6.67
N SER A 184 20.43 -19.15 7.36
CA SER A 184 20.13 -20.42 6.70
C SER A 184 18.80 -20.39 5.95
N VAL A 185 18.74 -21.07 4.81
CA VAL A 185 17.52 -21.27 4.02
C VAL A 185 16.59 -22.25 4.74
N SER A 186 15.32 -21.89 4.83
CA SER A 186 14.24 -22.75 5.29
C SER A 186 13.47 -23.31 4.09
N THR A 187 13.06 -24.58 4.18
CA THR A 187 12.21 -25.24 3.18
C THR A 187 10.72 -24.90 3.35
N THR A 188 10.37 -24.08 4.35
CA THR A 188 8.98 -23.69 4.63
C THR A 188 8.45 -22.82 3.49
N LYS A 189 7.37 -23.27 2.84
CA LYS A 189 6.72 -22.47 1.79
C LYS A 189 5.89 -21.36 2.44
N PRO A 190 5.96 -20.10 1.94
CA PRO A 190 5.08 -19.03 2.40
C PRO A 190 3.63 -19.37 2.05
N LEU A 191 2.69 -18.76 2.78
CA LEU A 191 1.26 -18.96 2.54
C LEU A 191 0.91 -18.53 1.11
N ASP A 192 0.06 -19.30 0.44
CA ASP A 192 -0.42 -18.96 -0.90
C ASP A 192 -1.18 -17.62 -0.92
N LEU A 193 -1.75 -17.22 0.23
CA LEU A 193 -2.40 -15.93 0.43
C LEU A 193 -1.43 -14.77 0.28
N ASP A 194 -0.30 -14.84 0.97
CA ASP A 194 0.70 -13.78 0.97
C ASP A 194 1.27 -13.60 -0.44
N ARG A 195 1.51 -14.68 -1.16
CA ARG A 195 1.95 -14.61 -2.57
C ARG A 195 0.94 -13.93 -3.48
N LEU A 196 -0.34 -14.28 -3.36
CA LEU A 196 -1.38 -13.71 -4.21
C LEU A 196 -1.60 -12.23 -3.90
N LEU A 197 -1.65 -11.86 -2.61
CA LEU A 197 -1.79 -10.47 -2.18
C LEU A 197 -0.60 -9.62 -2.61
N LEU A 198 0.64 -10.08 -2.37
CA LEU A 198 1.85 -9.36 -2.75
C LEU A 198 1.95 -9.18 -4.26
N SER A 199 1.68 -10.24 -5.04
CA SER A 199 1.68 -10.16 -6.50
C SER A 199 0.58 -9.26 -7.06
N SER A 200 -0.59 -9.19 -6.42
CA SER A 200 -1.67 -8.31 -6.89
C SER A 200 -1.41 -6.84 -6.55
N THR A 201 -0.79 -6.58 -5.41
CA THR A 201 -0.56 -5.21 -4.93
C THR A 201 0.59 -4.54 -5.68
N ILE A 202 1.66 -5.27 -5.97
CA ILE A 202 2.82 -4.73 -6.72
C ILE A 202 2.43 -4.24 -8.12
N ILE A 203 1.49 -4.92 -8.80
CA ILE A 203 0.98 -4.51 -10.11
C ILE A 203 0.37 -3.10 -10.04
N GLY A 204 -0.44 -2.83 -9.01
CA GLY A 204 -1.05 -1.51 -8.81
C GLY A 204 0.00 -0.43 -8.55
N VAL A 205 1.02 -0.75 -7.75
CA VAL A 205 2.12 0.17 -7.48
C VAL A 205 2.88 0.52 -8.75
N TYR A 206 3.19 -0.47 -9.58
CA TYR A 206 3.89 -0.25 -10.86
C TYR A 206 3.07 0.59 -11.83
N ILE A 207 1.76 0.34 -11.94
CA ILE A 207 0.88 1.18 -12.75
C ILE A 207 0.94 2.62 -12.25
N PHE A 208 0.81 2.86 -10.94
CA PHE A 208 0.89 4.22 -10.40
C PHE A 208 2.23 4.90 -10.71
N SER A 209 3.35 4.21 -10.44
CA SER A 209 4.68 4.78 -10.61
C SER A 209 5.04 5.03 -12.08
N VAL A 210 4.66 4.15 -13.00
CA VAL A 210 5.01 4.30 -14.43
C VAL A 210 4.24 5.46 -15.04
N PHE A 211 2.93 5.55 -14.80
CA PHE A 211 2.14 6.67 -15.30
C PHE A 211 2.56 8.00 -14.65
N GLY A 212 2.91 8.00 -13.36
CA GLY A 212 3.48 9.19 -12.69
C GLY A 212 4.84 9.61 -13.26
N MET A 213 5.69 8.65 -13.59
CA MET A 213 7.00 8.89 -14.21
C MET A 213 6.86 9.46 -15.63
N ILE A 214 5.91 8.96 -16.43
CA ILE A 214 5.65 9.51 -17.77
C ILE A 214 5.31 11.00 -17.69
N VAL A 215 4.42 11.39 -16.79
CA VAL A 215 4.01 12.80 -16.60
C VAL A 215 5.21 13.67 -16.21
N GLY A 216 6.03 13.22 -15.26
CA GLY A 216 7.23 13.96 -14.84
C GLY A 216 8.30 14.07 -15.94
N GLY A 217 8.40 13.07 -16.83
CA GLY A 217 9.41 13.00 -17.88
C GLY A 217 9.18 13.94 -19.07
N ILE A 218 7.94 14.37 -19.31
CA ILE A 218 7.58 15.19 -20.49
C ILE A 218 8.19 16.60 -20.41
N ASN A 219 8.25 17.18 -19.22
CA ASN A 219 8.75 18.55 -19.01
C ASN A 219 9.80 18.60 -17.90
N TYR A 220 10.91 17.86 -18.08
CA TYR A 220 12.00 17.78 -17.09
C TYR A 220 12.70 19.12 -16.81
N THR A 221 12.49 20.14 -17.64
CA THR A 221 13.03 21.49 -17.45
C THR A 221 12.38 22.23 -16.28
N LYS A 222 11.15 21.88 -15.91
CA LYS A 222 10.47 22.43 -14.73
C LYS A 222 10.79 21.58 -13.50
N SER A 223 11.21 22.26 -12.43
CA SER A 223 11.64 21.61 -11.18
C SER A 223 10.54 20.75 -10.53
N GLU A 224 9.27 21.15 -10.63
CA GLU A 224 8.13 20.40 -10.06
C GLU A 224 7.84 19.08 -10.79
N TYR A 225 7.97 19.08 -12.13
CA TYR A 225 7.82 17.88 -12.95
C TYR A 225 8.98 16.92 -12.70
N LEU A 226 10.21 17.46 -12.58
CA LEU A 226 11.38 16.67 -12.19
C LEU A 226 11.22 16.04 -10.80
N ALA A 227 10.72 16.79 -9.81
CA ALA A 227 10.45 16.24 -8.48
C ALA A 227 9.43 15.10 -8.53
N THR A 228 8.36 15.27 -9.31
CA THR A 228 7.34 14.23 -9.55
C THR A 228 7.95 12.99 -10.20
N PHE A 229 8.83 13.17 -11.21
CA PHE A 229 9.57 12.07 -11.83
C PHE A 229 10.44 11.33 -10.80
N CYS A 230 11.23 12.06 -10.02
CA CYS A 230 12.12 11.50 -9.01
C CYS A 230 11.36 10.71 -7.94
N VAL A 231 10.25 11.22 -7.42
CA VAL A 231 9.41 10.50 -6.44
C VAL A 231 8.92 9.18 -7.02
N ASN A 232 8.36 9.20 -8.24
CA ASN A 232 7.81 8.00 -8.86
C ASN A 232 8.89 6.99 -9.25
N ALA A 233 10.06 7.45 -9.70
CA ALA A 233 11.21 6.58 -9.97
C ALA A 233 11.77 5.95 -8.68
N LEU A 234 11.89 6.73 -7.60
CA LEU A 234 12.29 6.23 -6.29
C LEU A 234 11.26 5.23 -5.75
N LEU A 235 9.96 5.49 -5.92
CA LEU A 235 8.90 4.56 -5.52
C LEU A 235 9.04 3.22 -6.25
N PHE A 236 9.20 3.25 -7.57
CA PHE A 236 9.39 2.05 -8.39
C PHE A 236 10.60 1.24 -7.95
N LEU A 237 11.75 1.90 -7.75
CA LEU A 237 12.99 1.27 -7.32
C LEU A 237 12.87 0.70 -5.90
N GLN A 238 12.32 1.48 -4.98
CA GLN A 238 12.17 1.11 -3.58
C GLN A 238 11.29 -0.13 -3.41
N VAL A 239 10.15 -0.16 -4.11
CA VAL A 239 9.19 -1.28 -4.06
C VAL A 239 9.78 -2.54 -4.67
N SER A 240 10.50 -2.42 -5.78
CA SER A 240 11.16 -3.57 -6.43
C SER A 240 12.25 -4.18 -5.55
N LEU A 241 13.08 -3.35 -4.92
CA LEU A 241 14.12 -3.83 -4.00
C LEU A 241 13.51 -4.40 -2.71
N GLN A 242 12.47 -3.78 -2.17
CA GLN A 242 11.82 -4.26 -0.95
C GLN A 242 11.09 -5.57 -1.20
N ASP A 243 10.41 -5.74 -2.33
CA ASP A 243 9.75 -7.00 -2.70
C ASP A 243 10.76 -8.15 -2.81
N MET A 244 11.90 -7.91 -3.47
CA MET A 244 13.00 -8.87 -3.54
C MET A 244 13.52 -9.23 -2.14
N LEU A 245 13.67 -8.23 -1.26
CA LEU A 245 14.10 -8.46 0.12
C LEU A 245 13.08 -9.30 0.90
N VAL A 246 11.78 -9.01 0.78
CA VAL A 246 10.70 -9.74 1.46
C VAL A 246 10.61 -11.17 0.95
N ALA A 247 10.70 -11.37 -0.37
CA ALA A 247 10.71 -12.69 -0.98
C ALA A 247 11.89 -13.55 -0.48
N GLU A 248 13.08 -12.96 -0.35
CA GLU A 248 14.25 -13.64 0.22
C GLU A 248 14.10 -13.88 1.73
N ALA A 249 13.63 -12.87 2.48
CA ALA A 249 13.40 -12.95 3.92
C ALA A 249 12.41 -14.07 4.29
N SER A 250 11.36 -14.25 3.49
CA SER A 250 10.32 -15.26 3.71
C SER A 250 10.86 -16.70 3.71
N ARG A 251 12.02 -16.93 3.08
CA ARG A 251 12.67 -18.24 2.99
C ARG A 251 13.83 -18.40 3.96
N ARG A 252 14.13 -17.42 4.81
CA ARG A 252 15.30 -17.45 5.70
C ARG A 252 14.87 -17.57 7.15
N THR A 253 15.53 -18.46 7.90
CA THR A 253 15.28 -18.65 9.33
C THR A 253 16.59 -18.67 10.10
N CYS A 254 16.57 -18.17 11.34
CA CYS A 254 17.70 -18.31 12.27
C CYS A 254 17.77 -19.78 12.74
N SER A 255 18.82 -20.52 12.37
CA SER A 255 19.02 -21.90 12.81
C SER A 255 20.13 -22.03 13.86
N SER A 256 21.18 -21.22 13.77
CA SER A 256 22.32 -21.27 14.71
C SER A 256 22.09 -20.43 15.98
N ARG A 257 22.57 -20.90 17.14
CA ARG A 257 22.55 -20.13 18.41
C ARG A 257 23.23 -18.76 18.27
N TYR A 258 24.31 -18.68 17.48
CA TYR A 258 25.00 -17.41 17.20
C TYR A 258 24.11 -16.45 16.39
N GLN A 259 23.36 -16.96 15.40
CA GLN A 259 22.39 -16.15 14.62
C GLN A 259 21.19 -15.73 15.47
N MET A 260 20.74 -16.58 16.40
CA MET A 260 19.67 -16.23 17.34
C MET A 260 20.08 -15.12 18.32
N LEU A 261 21.37 -15.03 18.66
CA LEU A 261 21.93 -14.00 19.53
C LEU A 261 22.21 -12.68 18.77
N THR A 262 22.81 -12.76 17.58
CA THR A 262 23.19 -11.58 16.77
C THR A 262 22.04 -11.00 15.95
N LYS A 263 21.07 -11.82 15.56
CA LYS A 263 19.88 -11.48 14.74
C LYS A 263 20.23 -10.52 13.58
N PRO A 264 21.10 -10.94 12.63
CA PRO A 264 21.51 -10.09 11.52
C PRO A 264 20.30 -9.63 10.70
N GLY A 265 20.29 -8.37 10.26
CA GLY A 265 19.16 -7.78 9.55
C GLY A 265 18.00 -7.31 10.42
N ARG A 266 17.93 -7.65 11.72
CA ARG A 266 16.80 -7.25 12.58
C ARG A 266 16.64 -5.73 12.70
N GLN A 267 17.75 -5.00 12.82
CA GLN A 267 17.73 -3.54 12.88
C GLN A 267 17.17 -2.92 11.59
N VAL A 268 17.59 -3.46 10.43
CA VAL A 268 17.13 -3.04 9.11
C VAL A 268 15.63 -3.30 8.95
N ILE A 269 15.17 -4.52 9.26
CA ILE A 269 13.75 -4.89 9.17
C ILE A 269 12.91 -4.03 10.12
N THR A 270 13.40 -3.77 11.34
CA THR A 270 12.70 -2.91 12.30
C THR A 270 12.56 -1.49 11.76
N PHE A 271 13.63 -0.91 11.21
CA PHE A 271 13.54 0.40 10.56
C PHE A 271 12.56 0.40 9.40
N LEU A 272 12.66 -0.57 8.48
CA LEU A 272 11.79 -0.69 7.30
C LEU A 272 10.32 -0.85 7.70
N LEU A 273 10.02 -1.52 8.80
CA LEU A 273 8.66 -1.64 9.33
C LEU A 273 8.08 -0.26 9.69
N PHE A 274 8.81 0.55 10.46
CA PHE A 274 8.34 1.90 10.81
C PHE A 274 8.32 2.84 9.60
N ALA A 275 9.27 2.72 8.67
CA ALA A 275 9.27 3.48 7.43
C ALA A 275 8.06 3.14 6.56
N ASN A 276 7.69 1.86 6.43
CA ASN A 276 6.48 1.46 5.70
C ASN A 276 5.20 1.91 6.40
N ILE A 277 5.12 1.88 7.74
CA ILE A 277 3.98 2.47 8.47
C ILE A 277 3.88 3.97 8.17
N THR A 278 5.01 4.67 8.16
CA THR A 278 5.04 6.11 7.85
C THR A 278 4.56 6.37 6.43
N LEU A 279 5.08 5.65 5.44
CA LEU A 279 4.64 5.76 4.04
C LEU A 279 3.16 5.38 3.88
N TRP A 280 2.70 4.33 4.57
CA TRP A 280 1.29 3.93 4.57
C TRP A 280 0.37 5.06 5.05
N ILE A 281 0.74 5.74 6.14
CA ILE A 281 0.00 6.89 6.66
C ILE A 281 0.01 8.03 5.63
N LEU A 282 1.19 8.42 5.12
CA LEU A 282 1.32 9.52 4.16
C LEU A 282 0.54 9.24 2.87
N ASP A 283 0.66 8.03 2.31
CA ASP A 283 -0.02 7.64 1.07
C ASP A 283 -1.54 7.59 1.22
N THR A 284 -2.03 7.18 2.38
CA THR A 284 -3.47 7.13 2.69
C THR A 284 -4.09 8.52 2.72
N PHE A 285 -3.42 9.50 3.35
CA PHE A 285 -4.04 10.80 3.64
C PHE A 285 -3.63 11.92 2.68
N MET A 286 -2.44 11.85 2.07
CA MET A 286 -1.90 12.95 1.26
C MET A 286 -1.99 12.67 -0.24
N THR A 287 -1.75 11.43 -0.67
CA THR A 287 -1.59 11.10 -2.09
C THR A 287 -2.88 11.25 -2.90
N HIS A 288 -4.05 11.16 -2.26
CA HIS A 288 -5.35 11.39 -2.92
C HIS A 288 -5.66 12.87 -3.20
N THR A 289 -4.86 13.81 -2.71
CA THR A 289 -5.17 15.23 -2.83
C THR A 289 -4.78 15.81 -4.17
N SER A 290 -5.55 16.79 -4.64
CA SER A 290 -5.32 17.50 -5.91
C SER A 290 -3.92 18.12 -5.98
N VAL A 291 -3.37 18.56 -4.85
CA VAL A 291 -2.01 19.12 -4.76
C VAL A 291 -0.94 18.10 -5.11
N SER A 292 -1.11 16.83 -4.72
CA SER A 292 -0.14 15.78 -5.04
C SER A 292 -0.27 15.27 -6.48
N GLN A 293 -1.43 15.44 -7.12
CA GLN A 293 -1.76 14.83 -8.41
C GLN A 293 -2.05 15.83 -9.54
N GLN A 294 -1.79 17.12 -9.30
CA GLN A 294 -2.14 18.21 -10.22
C GLN A 294 -1.59 17.99 -11.64
N PHE A 295 -0.35 17.51 -11.76
CA PHE A 295 0.29 17.31 -13.06
C PHE A 295 -0.30 16.12 -13.82
N GLN A 296 -0.69 15.07 -13.11
CA GLN A 296 -1.27 13.88 -13.70
C GLN A 296 -2.69 14.14 -14.20
N PHE A 297 -3.48 14.90 -13.42
CA PHE A 297 -4.79 15.38 -13.87
C PHE A 297 -4.67 16.30 -15.09
N GLY A 298 -3.68 17.20 -15.12
CA GLY A 298 -3.44 18.09 -16.26
C GLY A 298 -3.02 17.37 -17.54
N PHE A 299 -2.31 16.24 -17.45
CA PHE A 299 -1.84 15.49 -18.61
C PHE A 299 -2.86 14.46 -19.12
N TYR A 300 -3.40 13.60 -18.25
CA TYR A 300 -4.31 12.52 -18.64
C TYR A 300 -5.79 12.92 -18.64
N GLY A 301 -6.13 14.05 -18.00
CA GLY A 301 -7.50 14.47 -17.76
C GLY A 301 -8.15 13.76 -16.57
N VAL A 302 -9.27 14.33 -16.12
CA VAL A 302 -9.96 13.93 -14.89
C VAL A 302 -10.47 12.49 -14.93
N LEU A 303 -10.97 12.03 -16.07
CA LEU A 303 -11.53 10.69 -16.20
C LEU A 303 -10.44 9.61 -16.19
N ALA A 304 -9.45 9.71 -17.10
CA ALA A 304 -8.44 8.66 -17.27
C ALA A 304 -7.55 8.54 -16.04
N TRP A 305 -7.03 9.66 -15.52
CA TRP A 305 -6.26 9.64 -14.26
C TRP A 305 -7.14 9.27 -13.07
N GLY A 306 -8.41 9.69 -13.07
CA GLY A 306 -9.37 9.33 -12.04
C GLY A 306 -9.57 7.81 -11.91
N ILE A 307 -9.61 7.09 -13.03
CA ILE A 307 -9.71 5.61 -13.04
C ILE A 307 -8.39 4.99 -12.58
N ILE A 308 -7.26 5.43 -13.14
CA ILE A 308 -5.93 4.88 -12.82
C ILE A 308 -5.62 5.04 -11.33
N SER A 309 -5.78 6.24 -10.79
CA SER A 309 -5.53 6.53 -9.37
C SER A 309 -6.43 5.72 -8.44
N ARG A 310 -7.73 5.56 -8.75
CA ARG A 310 -8.67 4.80 -7.92
C ARG A 310 -8.45 3.29 -7.94
N ILE A 311 -7.80 2.75 -8.97
CA ILE A 311 -7.36 1.35 -9.00
C ILE A 311 -6.03 1.20 -8.25
N SER A 312 -5.07 2.05 -8.56
CA SER A 312 -3.69 1.85 -8.14
C SER A 312 -3.39 2.30 -6.70
N LEU A 313 -4.01 3.37 -6.21
CA LEU A 313 -3.74 3.88 -4.85
C LEU A 313 -4.18 2.91 -3.75
N PRO A 314 -5.37 2.29 -3.80
CA PRO A 314 -5.72 1.29 -2.80
C PRO A 314 -4.79 0.08 -2.81
N LEU A 315 -4.27 -0.30 -3.98
CA LEU A 315 -3.27 -1.37 -4.11
C LEU A 315 -1.91 -0.97 -3.54
N LEU A 316 -1.50 0.30 -3.71
CA LEU A 316 -0.30 0.86 -3.06
C LEU A 316 -0.43 0.87 -1.55
N ILE A 317 -1.57 1.32 -1.02
CA ILE A 317 -1.82 1.35 0.42
C ILE A 317 -1.87 -0.09 0.96
N LEU A 318 -2.49 -1.04 0.24
CA LEU A 318 -2.49 -2.45 0.61
C LEU A 318 -1.08 -3.06 0.56
N TYR A 319 -0.24 -2.70 -0.41
CA TYR A 319 1.16 -3.14 -0.49
C TYR A 319 1.94 -2.71 0.76
N ARG A 320 1.77 -1.46 1.21
CA ARG A 320 2.46 -0.95 2.40
C ARG A 320 1.96 -1.57 3.70
N PHE A 321 0.69 -1.94 3.74
CA PHE A 321 0.07 -2.61 4.89
C PHE A 321 0.49 -4.08 5.01
N HIS A 322 0.62 -4.77 3.88
CA HIS A 322 1.00 -6.18 3.81
C HIS A 322 2.48 -6.40 4.14
#